data_AF-A0A1F3N8L0-F1
#
_entry.id   AF-A0A1F3N8L0-F1
#
_cell.length_a   1.000
_cell.length_b   1.000
_cell.length_c   1.000
_cell.angle_alpha   90.00
_cell.angle_beta   90.00
_cell.angle_gamma   90.00
#
_symmetry.space_group_name_H-M   'P 1'
#
loop_
_entity.id
_entity.type
_entity.pdbx_description
1 polymer ?
#
loop_
_entity_poly.entity_id
_entity_poly.type
_entity_poly.pdbx_seq_one_letter_code
_entity_poly.pdbx_strand_id
1 'polypeptide(L)'
;MAKKESKTETKSEFKPVQIFVEEKMLDFELKTFKNLFDQISIFSNELREEGIILTGKIFESFITEGYISIMKLLVSEAEKNLKKLHISGSLVKESLEADARRIALKFDRLSQPMGKLLFKLHIPAGEIKIEAGQAAFAPGQEETIRKKWTCFLKDPQEKEIYDNLQSWLNVTRELDAFLKERGILPKMQDAIIAALTLNPYIEYEPGTPGELSGDNYLILDGEDDHLAVNPKYFNQ
;
A
#
# COMPACT_ATOMS: atom_id res chain seq x y z
N MET A 1 -23.75 -53.65 -35.06
CA MET A 1 -23.69 -52.94 -33.77
C MET A 1 -22.27 -52.45 -33.56
N ALA A 2 -22.06 -51.15 -33.37
CA ALA A 2 -20.76 -50.60 -32.98
C ALA A 2 -21.01 -49.41 -32.05
N LYS A 3 -20.66 -49.55 -30.76
CA LYS A 3 -20.67 -48.43 -29.82
C LYS A 3 -19.45 -47.54 -30.13
N LYS A 4 -19.68 -46.30 -30.54
CA LYS A 4 -18.67 -45.24 -30.38
C LYS A 4 -18.82 -44.68 -28.97
N GLU A 5 -17.92 -45.07 -28.07
CA GLU A 5 -17.79 -44.41 -26.78
C GLU A 5 -17.04 -43.09 -26.98
N SER A 6 -17.79 -41.99 -26.95
CA SER A 6 -17.25 -40.64 -26.90
C SER A 6 -16.65 -40.41 -25.51
N LYS A 7 -15.34 -40.63 -25.36
CA LYS A 7 -14.60 -40.13 -24.19
C LYS A 7 -14.49 -38.62 -24.28
N THR A 8 -15.34 -37.93 -23.54
CA THR A 8 -15.19 -36.51 -23.26
C THR A 8 -14.00 -36.35 -22.31
N GLU A 9 -12.84 -35.93 -22.83
CA GLU A 9 -11.70 -35.57 -21.99
C GLU A 9 -12.04 -34.31 -21.21
N THR A 10 -12.26 -34.46 -19.90
CA THR A 10 -12.36 -33.36 -18.97
C THR A 10 -10.99 -32.67 -18.92
N LYS A 11 -10.89 -31.47 -19.53
CA LYS A 11 -9.71 -30.62 -19.37
C LYS A 11 -9.51 -30.35 -17.88
N SER A 12 -8.46 -30.95 -17.30
CA SER A 12 -8.00 -30.66 -15.95
C SER A 12 -7.60 -29.20 -15.88
N GLU A 13 -8.43 -28.37 -15.25
CA GLU A 13 -8.16 -26.96 -15.05
C GLU A 13 -6.95 -26.81 -14.12
N PHE A 14 -5.85 -26.27 -14.65
CA PHE A 14 -4.62 -26.10 -13.89
C PHE A 14 -4.85 -25.06 -12.79
N LYS A 15 -4.58 -25.43 -11.54
CA LYS A 15 -4.67 -24.52 -10.40
C LYS A 15 -3.36 -23.76 -10.24
N PRO A 16 -3.38 -22.42 -10.12
CA PRO A 16 -2.17 -21.64 -9.92
C PRO A 16 -1.35 -22.12 -8.71
N VAL A 17 -0.04 -22.21 -8.88
CA VAL A 17 0.89 -22.69 -7.84
C VAL A 17 1.70 -21.52 -7.31
N GLN A 18 1.56 -21.23 -6.02
CA GLN A 18 2.40 -20.24 -5.32
C GLN A 18 3.84 -20.74 -5.25
N ILE A 19 4.79 -19.90 -5.65
CA ILE A 19 6.23 -20.21 -5.62
C ILE A 19 7.09 -19.25 -4.79
N PHE A 20 6.59 -18.04 -4.53
CA PHE A 20 7.29 -17.04 -3.73
C PHE A 20 6.29 -16.01 -3.17
N VAL A 21 6.56 -15.49 -1.97
CA VAL A 21 5.86 -14.36 -1.36
C VAL A 21 6.91 -13.37 -0.91
N GLU A 22 6.77 -12.10 -1.27
CA GLU A 22 7.59 -11.03 -0.71
C GLU A 22 7.00 -10.60 0.64
N GLU A 23 7.23 -11.43 1.67
CA GLU A 23 6.66 -11.27 3.00
C GLU A 23 6.98 -9.89 3.61
N LYS A 24 8.14 -9.29 3.32
CA LYS A 24 8.50 -7.96 3.86
C LYS A 24 7.62 -6.85 3.31
N MET A 25 7.32 -6.89 2.01
CA MET A 25 6.46 -5.88 1.37
C MET A 25 4.98 -6.12 1.72
N LEU A 26 4.57 -7.38 1.86
CA LEU A 26 3.25 -7.76 2.35
C LEU A 26 3.02 -7.25 3.78
N ASP A 27 3.92 -7.56 4.71
CA ASP A 27 3.87 -7.08 6.10
C ASP A 27 3.89 -5.54 6.17
N PHE A 28 4.71 -4.89 5.35
CA PHE A 28 4.78 -3.43 5.27
C PHE A 28 3.44 -2.80 4.83
N GLU A 29 2.81 -3.33 3.77
CA GLU A 29 1.54 -2.80 3.27
C GLU A 29 0.41 -3.05 4.28
N LEU A 30 0.29 -4.27 4.82
CA LEU A 30 -0.70 -4.61 5.85
C LEU A 30 -0.54 -3.78 7.14
N LYS A 31 0.69 -3.55 7.59
CA LYS A 31 0.99 -2.68 8.73
C LYS A 31 0.66 -1.21 8.43
N THR A 32 0.86 -0.76 7.20
CA THR A 32 0.49 0.61 6.77
C THR A 32 -1.02 0.81 6.75
N PHE A 33 -1.79 -0.19 6.29
CA PHE A 33 -3.25 -0.22 6.43
C PHE A 33 -3.70 -0.19 7.88
N LYS A 34 -3.11 -1.02 8.75
CA LYS A 34 -3.44 -1.03 10.18
C LYS A 34 -3.22 0.34 10.82
N ASN A 35 -2.07 0.96 10.56
CA ASN A 35 -1.77 2.31 11.04
C ASN A 35 -2.80 3.34 10.54
N LEU A 36 -3.27 3.23 9.30
CA LEU A 36 -4.34 4.09 8.77
C LEU A 36 -5.66 3.87 9.52
N PHE A 37 -6.06 2.63 9.76
CA PHE A 37 -7.28 2.31 10.50
C PHE A 37 -7.21 2.78 11.96
N ASP A 38 -6.05 2.68 12.61
CA ASP A 38 -5.82 3.21 13.96
C ASP A 38 -6.01 4.74 14.00
N GLN A 39 -5.46 5.48 13.02
CA GLN A 39 -5.68 6.93 12.90
C GLN A 39 -7.16 7.28 12.63
N ILE A 40 -7.84 6.52 11.76
CA ILE A 40 -9.27 6.72 11.49
C ILE A 40 -10.11 6.41 12.74
N SER A 41 -9.70 5.46 13.58
CA SER A 41 -10.38 5.17 14.84
C SER A 41 -10.25 6.33 15.85
N ILE A 42 -9.07 6.94 15.95
CA ILE A 42 -8.86 8.17 16.75
C ILE A 42 -9.79 9.27 16.24
N PHE A 43 -9.78 9.52 14.92
CA PHE A 43 -10.64 10.51 14.28
C PHE A 43 -12.15 10.26 14.51
N SER A 44 -12.61 9.01 14.40
CA SER A 44 -14.01 8.66 14.68
C SER A 44 -14.38 8.81 16.15
N ASN A 45 -13.45 8.63 17.08
CA ASN A 45 -13.73 8.82 18.50
C ASN A 45 -13.86 10.31 18.83
N GLU A 46 -12.94 11.16 18.34
CA GLU A 46 -13.05 12.63 18.48
C GLU A 46 -14.35 13.17 17.84
N LEU A 47 -14.77 12.64 16.68
CA LEU A 47 -16.06 13.01 16.08
C LEU A 47 -17.27 12.55 16.90
N ARG A 48 -17.19 11.38 17.54
CA ARG A 48 -18.29 10.82 18.34
C ARG A 48 -18.52 11.63 19.63
N GLU A 49 -17.46 12.22 20.21
CA GLU A 49 -17.57 13.16 21.34
C GLU A 49 -18.40 14.40 20.97
N GLU A 50 -18.28 14.88 19.73
CA GLU A 50 -19.06 15.98 19.17
C GLU A 50 -20.41 15.51 18.56
N GLY A 51 -20.82 14.25 18.82
CA GLY A 51 -22.10 13.67 18.39
C GLY A 51 -22.18 13.22 16.92
N ILE A 52 -21.07 13.23 16.18
CA ILE A 52 -21.01 12.88 14.76
C ILE A 52 -20.57 11.42 14.58
N ILE A 53 -21.35 10.62 13.84
CA ILE A 53 -20.95 9.27 13.44
C ILE A 53 -20.13 9.34 12.14
N LEU A 54 -18.90 8.83 12.17
CA LEU A 54 -18.04 8.80 10.99
C LEU A 54 -18.62 7.87 9.89
N THR A 55 -18.56 8.35 8.65
CA THR A 55 -18.93 7.61 7.44
C THR A 55 -17.86 7.82 6.36
N GLY A 56 -17.81 6.96 5.34
CA GLY A 56 -16.85 7.09 4.23
C GLY A 56 -16.87 8.47 3.58
N LYS A 57 -18.06 9.06 3.37
CA LYS A 57 -18.20 10.43 2.83
C LYS A 57 -17.63 11.51 3.75
N ILE A 58 -17.85 11.39 5.06
CA ILE A 58 -17.29 12.37 6.03
C ILE A 58 -15.76 12.26 6.05
N PHE A 59 -15.22 11.05 5.98
CA PHE A 59 -13.77 10.83 5.89
C PHE A 59 -13.19 11.40 4.58
N GLU A 60 -13.82 11.11 3.44
CA GLU A 60 -13.41 11.63 2.14
C GLU A 60 -13.42 13.17 2.09
N SER A 61 -14.50 13.81 2.56
CA SER A 61 -14.58 15.28 2.67
C SER A 61 -13.55 15.84 3.66
N PHE A 62 -13.20 15.11 4.72
CA PHE A 62 -12.16 15.53 5.66
C PHE A 62 -10.76 15.48 5.07
N ILE A 63 -10.43 14.44 4.30
CA ILE A 63 -9.11 14.35 3.63
C ILE A 63 -8.98 15.39 2.50
N THR A 64 -10.07 15.73 1.82
CA THR A 64 -10.05 16.68 0.70
C THR A 64 -10.20 18.16 1.10
N GLU A 65 -11.08 18.48 2.05
CA GLU A 65 -11.34 19.86 2.50
C GLU A 65 -10.71 20.22 3.87
N GLY A 66 -10.07 19.26 4.54
CA GLY A 66 -9.55 19.43 5.90
C GLY A 66 -10.65 19.75 6.91
N TYR A 67 -10.31 20.54 7.93
CA TYR A 67 -11.23 20.94 9.01
C TYR A 67 -12.49 21.69 8.54
N ILE A 68 -12.49 22.26 7.33
CA ILE A 68 -13.64 23.01 6.78
C ILE A 68 -14.86 22.10 6.63
N SER A 69 -14.66 20.84 6.25
CA SER A 69 -15.73 19.83 6.18
C SER A 69 -16.39 19.59 7.54
N ILE A 70 -15.57 19.50 8.61
CA ILE A 70 -16.03 19.26 9.98
C ILE A 70 -16.77 20.49 10.52
N MET A 71 -16.28 21.69 10.23
CA MET A 71 -16.96 22.93 10.57
C MET A 71 -18.36 22.99 9.93
N LYS A 72 -18.49 22.66 8.63
CA LYS A 72 -19.79 22.59 7.93
C LYS A 72 -20.75 21.56 8.57
N LEU A 73 -20.24 20.39 8.98
CA LEU A 73 -21.02 19.35 9.65
C LEU A 73 -21.54 19.81 11.02
N LEU A 74 -20.66 20.38 11.86
CA LEU A 74 -21.00 20.89 13.18
C LEU A 74 -22.04 22.03 13.11
N VAL A 75 -21.84 23.00 12.21
CA VAL A 75 -22.82 24.08 11.98
C VAL A 75 -24.16 23.51 11.51
N SER A 76 -24.15 22.54 10.58
CA SER A 76 -25.39 21.91 10.08
C SER A 76 -26.17 21.20 11.19
N GLU A 77 -25.50 20.47 12.09
CA GLU A 77 -26.18 19.78 13.19
C GLU A 77 -26.66 20.74 14.27
N ALA A 78 -25.87 21.78 14.59
CA ALA A 78 -26.29 22.84 15.50
C ALA A 78 -27.51 23.61 14.96
N GLU A 79 -27.55 23.94 13.66
CA GLU A 79 -28.71 24.57 13.03
C GLU A 79 -29.98 23.71 13.09
N LYS A 80 -29.86 22.38 12.90
CA LYS A 80 -31.01 21.47 13.06
C LYS A 80 -31.56 21.54 14.48
N ASN A 81 -30.68 21.63 15.48
CA ASN A 81 -31.09 21.70 16.88
C ASN A 81 -31.69 23.06 17.25
N LEU A 82 -31.16 24.18 16.76
CA LEU A 82 -31.80 25.50 16.92
C LEU A 82 -33.20 25.55 16.30
N LYS A 83 -33.38 24.96 15.11
CA LYS A 83 -34.69 24.88 14.42
C LYS A 83 -35.72 24.11 15.26
N LYS A 84 -35.33 23.01 15.92
CA LYS A 84 -36.19 22.25 16.85
C LYS A 84 -36.56 23.07 18.11
N LEU A 85 -35.68 23.97 18.54
CA LEU A 85 -35.87 24.82 19.73
C LEU A 85 -36.54 26.17 19.41
N HIS A 86 -36.91 26.43 18.15
CA HIS A 86 -37.46 27.69 17.66
C HIS A 86 -36.58 28.94 17.93
N ILE A 87 -35.27 28.75 18.06
CA ILE A 87 -34.31 29.84 18.29
C ILE A 87 -33.86 30.44 16.95
N SER A 88 -33.99 31.75 16.79
CA SER A 88 -33.53 32.49 15.61
C SER A 88 -32.85 33.81 15.97
N GLY A 89 -31.72 34.11 15.33
CA GLY A 89 -30.95 35.34 15.50
C GLY A 89 -29.58 35.26 14.84
N SER A 90 -29.07 36.38 14.29
CA SER A 90 -27.76 36.43 13.64
C SER A 90 -26.61 36.15 14.61
N LEU A 91 -26.62 36.80 15.78
CA LEU A 91 -25.64 36.59 16.86
C LEU A 91 -25.52 35.13 17.29
N VAL A 92 -26.61 34.36 17.27
CA VAL A 92 -26.59 32.93 17.61
C VAL A 92 -25.87 32.13 16.53
N LYS A 93 -26.07 32.46 15.24
CA LYS A 93 -25.35 31.84 14.11
C LYS A 93 -23.86 32.17 14.14
N GLU A 94 -23.51 33.43 14.36
CA GLU A 94 -22.11 33.88 14.48
C GLU A 94 -21.38 33.15 15.62
N SER A 95 -22.03 33.01 16.78
CA SER A 95 -21.48 32.25 17.91
C SER A 95 -21.31 30.75 17.57
N LEU A 96 -22.27 30.14 16.90
CA LEU A 96 -22.18 28.74 16.46
C LEU A 96 -21.05 28.50 15.46
N GLU A 97 -20.87 29.40 14.49
CA GLU A 97 -19.79 29.30 13.50
C GLU A 97 -18.41 29.47 14.17
N ALA A 98 -18.29 30.38 15.14
CA ALA A 98 -17.07 30.55 15.93
C ALA A 98 -16.73 29.30 16.76
N ASP A 99 -17.72 28.69 17.42
CA ASP A 99 -17.53 27.46 18.20
C ASP A 99 -17.25 26.24 17.33
N ALA A 100 -18.01 26.06 16.23
CA ALA A 100 -17.77 24.99 15.27
C ALA A 100 -16.37 25.10 14.65
N ARG A 101 -15.88 26.31 14.36
CA ARG A 101 -14.51 26.53 13.88
C ARG A 101 -13.47 26.17 14.94
N ARG A 102 -13.68 26.60 16.20
CA ARG A 102 -12.81 26.29 17.34
C ARG A 102 -12.69 24.77 17.59
N ILE A 103 -13.79 24.04 17.44
CA ILE A 103 -13.83 22.57 17.54
C ILE A 103 -13.15 21.94 16.32
N ALA A 104 -13.53 22.33 15.10
CA ALA A 104 -13.00 21.76 13.86
C ALA A 104 -11.47 21.90 13.75
N LEU A 105 -10.89 23.01 14.20
CA LEU A 105 -9.44 23.22 14.21
C LEU A 105 -8.66 22.16 15.03
N LYS A 106 -9.27 21.50 16.03
CA LYS A 106 -8.65 20.39 16.77
C LYS A 106 -8.28 19.22 15.85
N PHE A 107 -9.10 18.97 14.84
CA PHE A 107 -9.00 17.83 13.94
C PHE A 107 -7.90 18.00 12.88
N ASP A 108 -7.46 19.23 12.59
CA ASP A 108 -6.51 19.53 11.50
C ASP A 108 -5.21 18.70 11.60
N ARG A 109 -4.74 18.48 12.83
CA ARG A 109 -3.59 17.61 13.18
C ARG A 109 -3.70 16.17 12.69
N LEU A 110 -4.92 15.65 12.51
CA LEU A 110 -5.20 14.27 12.10
C LEU A 110 -5.23 14.09 10.58
N SER A 111 -5.45 15.17 9.82
CA SER A 111 -5.50 15.13 8.34
C SER A 111 -4.16 14.69 7.75
N GLN A 112 -3.05 15.27 8.23
CA GLN A 112 -1.69 15.04 7.76
C GLN A 112 -1.21 13.58 7.89
N PRO A 113 -1.27 12.91 9.06
CA PRO A 113 -0.84 11.51 9.16
C PRO A 113 -1.70 10.57 8.30
N MET A 114 -3.02 10.79 8.24
CA MET A 114 -3.91 9.97 7.40
C MET A 114 -3.65 10.17 5.90
N GLY A 115 -3.46 11.42 5.44
CA GLY A 115 -3.09 11.72 4.06
C GLY A 115 -1.75 11.09 3.64
N LYS A 116 -0.74 11.12 4.52
CA LYS A 116 0.55 10.44 4.28
C LYS A 116 0.41 8.93 4.15
N LEU A 117 -0.47 8.31 4.92
CA LEU A 117 -0.72 6.86 4.86
C LEU A 117 -1.51 6.46 3.60
N LEU A 118 -2.54 7.23 3.24
CA LEU A 118 -3.29 7.06 1.98
C LEU A 118 -2.37 7.17 0.76
N PHE A 119 -1.48 8.17 0.74
CA PHE A 119 -0.48 8.33 -0.32
C PHE A 119 0.45 7.13 -0.42
N LYS A 120 1.00 6.63 0.70
CA LYS A 120 1.85 5.43 0.72
C LYS A 120 1.13 4.18 0.19
N LEU A 121 -0.14 4.01 0.53
CA LEU A 121 -0.96 2.90 0.05
C LEU A 121 -1.42 3.06 -1.41
N HIS A 122 -1.32 4.27 -1.98
CA HIS A 122 -1.85 4.63 -3.30
C HIS A 122 -3.38 4.46 -3.40
N ILE A 123 -4.11 4.77 -2.32
CA ILE A 123 -5.57 4.56 -2.21
C ILE A 123 -6.30 5.90 -2.03
N PRO A 124 -7.34 6.19 -2.85
CA PRO A 124 -8.21 7.34 -2.64
C PRO A 124 -8.99 7.27 -1.32
N ALA A 125 -9.20 8.41 -0.65
CA ALA A 125 -9.94 8.45 0.61
C ALA A 125 -11.37 7.89 0.51
N GLY A 126 -12.05 8.08 -0.61
CA GLY A 126 -13.39 7.55 -0.89
C GLY A 126 -13.45 6.02 -1.07
N GLU A 127 -12.32 5.34 -1.27
CA GLU A 127 -12.25 3.87 -1.33
C GLU A 127 -12.07 3.22 0.05
N ILE A 128 -11.82 4.02 1.10
CA ILE A 128 -11.73 3.48 2.46
C ILE A 128 -13.11 3.12 2.98
N LYS A 129 -13.33 1.82 3.19
CA LYS A 129 -14.57 1.28 3.74
C LYS A 129 -14.68 1.63 5.22
N ILE A 130 -15.74 2.37 5.58
CA ILE A 130 -16.07 2.72 6.97
C ILE A 130 -17.45 2.17 7.31
N GLU A 131 -17.52 1.28 8.29
CA GLU A 131 -18.76 0.66 8.79
C GLU A 131 -18.92 0.95 10.28
N ALA A 132 -20.10 1.42 10.70
CA ALA A 132 -20.40 1.81 12.09
C ALA A 132 -19.38 2.80 12.73
N GLY A 133 -18.69 3.60 11.92
CA GLY A 133 -17.61 4.51 12.34
C GLY A 133 -16.23 3.86 12.50
N GLN A 134 -16.02 2.64 12.00
CA GLN A 134 -14.72 1.96 12.04
C GLN A 134 -14.13 1.74 10.64
N ALA A 135 -12.83 2.02 10.54
CA ALA A 135 -11.86 1.52 9.55
C ALA A 135 -11.98 0.02 9.29
N ALA A 136 -12.26 -0.45 8.08
CA ALA A 136 -12.17 -1.87 7.75
C ALA A 136 -11.61 -2.12 6.34
N PHE A 137 -11.01 -3.30 6.15
CA PHE A 137 -10.75 -3.81 4.80
C PHE A 137 -12.06 -4.05 4.05
N ALA A 138 -12.07 -3.75 2.75
CA ALA A 138 -13.12 -4.23 1.87
C ALA A 138 -13.07 -5.77 1.76
N PRO A 139 -14.21 -6.46 1.52
CA PRO A 139 -14.23 -7.91 1.39
C PRO A 139 -13.25 -8.39 0.31
N GLY A 140 -12.29 -9.24 0.69
CA GLY A 140 -11.24 -9.76 -0.19
C GLY A 140 -10.06 -8.80 -0.47
N GLN A 141 -10.01 -7.62 0.14
CA GLN A 141 -8.90 -6.67 -0.04
C GLN A 141 -7.58 -7.20 0.51
N GLU A 142 -7.59 -7.79 1.72
CA GLU A 142 -6.40 -8.41 2.33
C GLU A 142 -5.82 -9.54 1.45
N GLU A 143 -6.70 -10.38 0.89
CA GLU A 143 -6.33 -11.44 -0.07
C GLU A 143 -5.81 -10.87 -1.39
N THR A 144 -6.31 -9.71 -1.82
CA THR A 144 -5.80 -8.99 -3.00
C THR A 144 -4.40 -8.43 -2.76
N ILE A 145 -4.15 -7.86 -1.57
CA ILE A 145 -2.81 -7.39 -1.16
C ILE A 145 -1.85 -8.58 -1.06
N ARG A 146 -2.27 -9.72 -0.49
CA ARG A 146 -1.46 -10.95 -0.48
C ARG A 146 -1.11 -11.40 -1.89
N LYS A 147 -2.07 -11.44 -2.81
CA LYS A 147 -1.85 -11.82 -4.22
C LYS A 147 -0.91 -10.87 -4.97
N LYS A 148 -0.98 -9.56 -4.71
CA LYS A 148 -0.07 -8.55 -5.28
C LYS A 148 1.40 -8.85 -4.95
N TRP A 149 1.68 -9.37 -3.76
CA TRP A 149 3.03 -9.73 -3.29
C TRP A 149 3.37 -11.21 -3.40
N THR A 150 2.55 -12.00 -4.11
CA THR A 150 2.74 -13.45 -4.29
C THR A 150 2.95 -13.80 -5.76
N CYS A 151 4.06 -14.47 -6.06
CA CYS A 151 4.31 -15.03 -7.38
C CYS A 151 3.58 -16.38 -7.51
N PHE A 152 2.69 -16.47 -8.50
CA PHE A 152 2.02 -17.70 -8.89
C PHE A 152 2.42 -18.11 -10.30
N LEU A 153 2.72 -19.40 -10.47
CA LEU A 153 2.72 -20.09 -11.76
C LEU A 153 1.26 -20.32 -12.17
N LYS A 154 0.89 -19.95 -13.38
CA LYS A 154 -0.50 -19.88 -13.87
C LYS A 154 -0.85 -21.02 -14.82
N ASP A 155 0.13 -21.70 -15.40
CA ASP A 155 -0.06 -22.82 -16.30
C ASP A 155 1.01 -23.94 -16.14
N PRO A 156 0.81 -25.12 -16.77
CA PRO A 156 1.75 -26.22 -16.67
C PRO A 156 3.15 -25.97 -17.26
N GLN A 157 3.28 -25.08 -18.27
CA GLN A 157 4.55 -24.79 -18.93
C GLN A 157 5.42 -23.89 -18.04
N GLU A 158 4.82 -22.86 -17.44
CA GLU A 158 5.48 -22.05 -16.40
C GLU A 158 6.00 -22.94 -15.26
N LYS A 159 5.22 -23.96 -14.86
CA LYS A 159 5.64 -24.94 -13.85
C LYS A 159 6.78 -25.84 -14.30
N GLU A 160 6.71 -26.42 -15.50
CA GLU A 160 7.80 -27.25 -16.02
C GLU A 160 9.12 -26.48 -16.12
N ILE A 161 9.07 -25.20 -16.54
CA ILE A 161 10.23 -24.32 -16.57
C ILE A 161 10.77 -24.06 -15.15
N TYR A 162 9.89 -23.76 -14.19
CA TYR A 162 10.28 -23.53 -12.79
C TYR A 162 10.91 -24.78 -12.13
N ASP A 163 10.30 -25.95 -12.31
CA ASP A 163 10.81 -27.22 -11.75
C ASP A 163 12.20 -27.56 -12.34
N ASN A 164 12.41 -27.30 -13.63
CA ASN A 164 13.73 -27.41 -14.27
C ASN A 164 14.75 -26.42 -13.69
N LEU A 165 14.39 -25.14 -13.50
CA LEU A 165 15.27 -24.14 -12.90
C LEU A 165 15.66 -24.51 -11.46
N GLN A 166 14.74 -25.03 -10.65
CA GLN A 166 15.06 -25.54 -9.31
C GLN A 166 16.01 -26.73 -9.34
N SER A 167 15.87 -27.64 -10.31
CA SER A 167 16.81 -28.74 -10.53
C SER A 167 18.23 -28.24 -10.81
N TRP A 168 18.40 -27.27 -11.73
CA TRP A 168 19.70 -26.64 -12.01
C TRP A 168 20.29 -25.90 -10.80
N LEU A 169 19.46 -25.20 -10.02
CA LEU A 169 19.89 -24.54 -8.78
C LEU A 169 20.37 -25.53 -7.72
N ASN A 170 19.76 -26.70 -7.62
CA ASN A 170 20.21 -27.74 -6.69
C ASN A 170 21.52 -28.40 -7.16
N VAL A 171 21.65 -28.74 -8.44
CA VAL A 171 22.91 -29.27 -9.01
C VAL A 171 24.07 -28.29 -8.82
N THR A 172 23.85 -26.99 -9.00
CA THR A 172 24.89 -25.97 -8.79
C THR A 172 25.25 -25.77 -7.32
N ARG A 173 24.31 -25.94 -6.38
CA ARG A 173 24.59 -25.96 -4.93
C ARG A 173 25.39 -27.20 -4.52
N GLU A 174 25.04 -28.38 -5.02
CA GLU A 174 25.77 -29.63 -4.77
C GLU A 174 27.20 -29.55 -5.31
N LEU A 175 27.38 -29.01 -6.53
CA LEU A 175 28.70 -28.80 -7.12
C LEU A 175 29.54 -27.81 -6.30
N ASP A 176 28.96 -26.70 -5.84
CA ASP A 176 29.66 -25.74 -4.99
C ASP A 176 30.06 -26.34 -3.62
N ALA A 177 29.18 -27.12 -2.99
CA ALA A 177 29.52 -27.84 -1.76
C ALA A 177 30.70 -28.79 -1.98
N PHE A 178 30.67 -29.59 -3.05
CA PHE A 178 31.77 -30.48 -3.44
C PHE A 178 33.08 -29.74 -3.72
N LEU A 179 33.04 -28.59 -4.40
CA LEU A 179 34.23 -27.77 -4.66
C LEU A 179 34.82 -27.18 -3.37
N LYS A 180 33.96 -26.70 -2.46
CA LYS A 180 34.35 -26.20 -1.13
C LYS A 180 34.99 -27.28 -0.27
N GLU A 181 34.42 -28.49 -0.24
CA GLU A 181 35.00 -29.66 0.45
C GLU A 181 36.41 -30.02 -0.07
N ARG A 182 36.69 -29.76 -1.35
CA ARG A 182 38.01 -29.99 -1.95
C ARG A 182 38.97 -28.80 -1.86
N GLY A 183 38.61 -27.74 -1.13
CA GLY A 183 39.43 -26.53 -0.99
C GLY A 183 39.55 -25.70 -2.27
N ILE A 184 38.66 -25.91 -3.25
CA ILE A 184 38.65 -25.17 -4.52
C ILE A 184 37.78 -23.94 -4.33
N LEU A 185 38.40 -22.75 -4.26
CA LEU A 185 37.69 -21.49 -4.08
C LEU A 185 36.77 -21.18 -5.28
N PRO A 186 35.48 -20.83 -5.05
CA PRO A 186 34.44 -20.87 -6.08
C PRO A 186 34.41 -19.63 -6.98
N LYS A 187 35.34 -19.54 -7.95
CA LYS A 187 35.25 -18.54 -9.03
C LYS A 187 34.01 -18.67 -9.92
N MET A 188 33.31 -19.81 -9.88
CA MET A 188 32.12 -20.06 -10.70
C MET A 188 30.82 -19.54 -10.07
N GLN A 189 30.70 -19.43 -8.74
CA GLN A 189 29.48 -18.88 -8.13
C GLN A 189 29.31 -17.41 -8.50
N ASP A 190 30.36 -16.60 -8.36
CA ASP A 190 30.32 -15.18 -8.73
C ASP A 190 29.99 -14.99 -10.22
N ALA A 191 30.54 -15.83 -11.10
CA ALA A 191 30.28 -15.78 -12.53
C ALA A 191 28.83 -16.16 -12.90
N ILE A 192 28.26 -17.18 -12.26
CA ILE A 192 26.87 -17.63 -12.50
C ILE A 192 25.88 -16.63 -11.87
N ILE A 193 26.16 -16.13 -10.66
CA ILE A 193 25.33 -15.10 -10.02
C ILE A 193 25.37 -13.82 -10.86
N ALA A 194 26.54 -13.36 -11.31
CA ALA A 194 26.65 -12.22 -12.22
C ALA A 194 25.86 -12.43 -13.53
N ALA A 195 25.98 -13.61 -14.16
CA ALA A 195 25.24 -13.94 -15.38
C ALA A 195 23.71 -14.02 -15.19
N LEU A 196 23.24 -14.34 -13.98
CA LEU A 196 21.81 -14.39 -13.64
C LEU A 196 21.26 -13.06 -13.10
N THR A 197 22.11 -12.16 -12.59
CA THR A 197 21.73 -10.80 -12.18
C THR A 197 21.89 -9.76 -13.30
N LEU A 198 22.71 -10.04 -14.32
CA LEU A 198 22.83 -9.21 -15.52
C LEU A 198 21.61 -9.39 -16.42
N ASN A 199 20.61 -8.53 -16.21
CA ASN A 199 19.49 -8.32 -17.11
C ASN A 199 20.00 -8.01 -18.54
N PRO A 200 19.61 -8.75 -19.60
CA PRO A 200 20.20 -8.64 -20.95
C PRO A 200 19.83 -7.36 -21.74
N TYR A 201 19.52 -6.25 -21.06
CA TYR A 201 19.08 -4.97 -21.63
C TYR A 201 20.00 -3.78 -21.30
N ILE A 202 21.25 -4.04 -20.88
CA ILE A 202 22.27 -2.98 -20.78
C ILE A 202 23.20 -3.10 -21.98
N GLU A 203 22.97 -2.25 -22.99
CA GLU A 203 23.94 -2.02 -24.05
C GLU A 203 25.20 -1.38 -23.44
N TYR A 204 26.32 -2.10 -23.51
CA TYR A 204 27.60 -1.64 -22.97
C TYR A 204 28.43 -1.01 -24.10
N GLU A 205 28.29 0.30 -24.30
CA GLU A 205 29.26 1.03 -25.13
C GLU A 205 30.63 1.08 -24.42
N PRO A 206 31.73 0.70 -25.08
CA PRO A 206 33.05 0.65 -24.44
C PRO A 206 33.65 2.06 -24.32
N GLY A 207 33.27 2.78 -23.25
CA GLY A 207 33.86 4.05 -22.86
C GLY A 207 35.30 3.92 -22.34
N THR A 208 36.15 4.89 -22.68
CA THR A 208 37.57 4.97 -22.33
C THR A 208 37.84 5.05 -20.81
N PRO A 209 39.01 4.57 -20.34
CA PRO A 209 39.32 4.57 -18.91
C PRO A 209 39.63 5.97 -18.38
N GLY A 210 38.69 6.54 -17.62
CA GLY A 210 38.93 7.72 -16.79
C GLY A 210 37.79 8.73 -16.79
N GLU A 211 36.77 8.49 -15.95
CA GLU A 211 36.07 9.50 -15.12
C GLU A 211 34.92 8.81 -14.35
N LEU A 212 35.02 8.77 -13.01
CA LEU A 212 33.88 8.40 -12.16
C LEU A 212 33.04 9.65 -11.91
N SER A 213 31.83 9.67 -12.47
CA SER A 213 30.89 10.79 -12.40
C SER A 213 29.47 10.27 -12.19
N GLY A 214 28.80 10.76 -11.14
CA GLY A 214 27.34 10.69 -10.99
C GLY A 214 26.75 9.45 -10.27
N ASP A 215 26.27 9.68 -9.06
CA ASP A 215 24.99 9.15 -8.54
C ASP A 215 24.83 7.64 -8.29
N ASN A 216 25.84 7.00 -7.70
CA ASN A 216 25.66 5.77 -6.91
C ASN A 216 25.99 6.02 -5.43
N TYR A 217 25.04 6.57 -4.67
CA TYR A 217 25.14 6.65 -3.21
C TYR A 217 24.47 5.45 -2.54
N LEU A 218 25.30 4.59 -1.93
CA LEU A 218 24.94 3.92 -0.69
C LEU A 218 24.80 4.98 0.41
N ILE A 219 23.68 4.99 1.12
CA ILE A 219 23.55 5.67 2.41
C ILE A 219 22.94 4.69 3.41
N LEU A 220 23.66 4.47 4.51
CA LEU A 220 23.19 3.82 5.72
C LEU A 220 23.39 4.80 6.88
N ASP A 221 22.38 4.86 7.74
CA ASP A 221 22.29 5.56 9.04
C ASP A 221 22.48 7.08 9.10
N GLY A 222 21.69 7.70 9.99
CA GLY A 222 21.72 9.12 10.33
C GLY A 222 20.39 9.57 10.95
N GLU A 223 20.40 9.93 12.23
CA GLU A 223 19.27 10.61 12.90
C GLU A 223 19.17 12.09 12.45
N ASP A 224 18.08 12.74 12.91
CA ASP A 224 17.74 14.17 12.81
C ASP A 224 17.04 14.75 11.56
N ASP A 225 16.13 15.68 11.86
CA ASP A 225 15.13 16.29 10.99
C ASP A 225 15.70 17.21 9.91
N HIS A 226 15.19 17.08 8.66
CA HIS A 226 14.98 18.24 7.79
C HIS A 226 13.61 18.21 7.08
N LEU A 227 12.67 18.98 7.64
CA LEU A 227 11.43 19.40 6.99
C LEU A 227 11.72 20.40 5.85
N ALA A 228 11.17 20.16 4.65
CA ALA A 228 11.08 21.17 3.59
C ALA A 228 9.71 21.12 2.88
N VAL A 229 8.95 22.22 3.01
CA VAL A 229 7.56 22.44 2.55
C VAL A 229 7.41 23.97 2.38
N ASN A 230 6.86 24.60 1.32
CA ASN A 230 6.11 24.20 0.12
C ASN A 230 6.47 25.20 -1.02
N PRO A 231 6.46 24.83 -2.31
CA PRO A 231 5.80 25.75 -3.24
C PRO A 231 5.02 25.10 -4.40
N LYS A 232 3.68 25.16 -4.33
CA LYS A 232 2.74 25.31 -5.46
C LYS A 232 2.63 24.23 -6.56
N TYR A 233 3.44 23.16 -6.60
CA TYR A 233 3.49 22.23 -7.74
C TYR A 233 2.65 20.93 -7.61
N PHE A 234 1.33 21.07 -7.40
CA PHE A 234 0.37 20.07 -7.87
C PHE A 234 -0.43 20.75 -9.00
N ASN A 235 0.04 20.53 -10.23
CA ASN A 235 -0.30 21.34 -11.40
C ASN A 235 -1.75 21.17 -11.88
N GLN A 236 -2.13 22.15 -12.71
CA GLN A 236 -3.18 22.09 -13.72
C GLN A 236 -3.02 20.89 -14.66
#